data_AF-A0A7C2T5N9-F1
#
_entry.id   AF-A0A7C2T5N9-F1
#
_cell.length_a   1.000
_cell.length_b   1.000
_cell.length_c   1.000
_cell.angle_alpha   90.00
_cell.angle_beta   90.00
_cell.angle_gamma   90.00
#
_symmetry.space_group_name_H-M   'P 1'
#
loop_
_entity.id
_entity.type
_entity.pdbx_description
1 polymer ?
#
loop_
_entity_poly.entity_id
_entity_poly.type
_entity_poly.pdbx_seq_one_letter_code
_entity_poly.pdbx_strand_id
1 'polypeptide(L)'
;MFDWAKRMRRRLSDAGADRSGSTAVEFSLLVAPFMMLMMSTFEVGWFYFANAQTDAATIEASRLIRTGQAQEGGFDKEEFFAEVCPYLDVFGDCDETLTVEVDTFASFAELAADTAPVICANDETDEIEALAYDPGQDNSIVRVRICLLYKTLNPTIGVNVSNVAGGKRRLYGSYIFRNEPYSKNNNS
;
A
#
# COMPACT_ATOMS: atom_id res chain seq x y z
N MET A 1 8.91 63.46 -2.04
CA MET A 1 8.21 62.18 -1.84
C MET A 1 7.80 61.51 -3.17
N PHE A 2 8.60 61.51 -4.25
CA PHE A 2 8.19 60.84 -5.52
C PHE A 2 9.38 60.37 -6.42
N ASP A 3 10.54 60.00 -5.84
CA ASP A 3 11.70 59.51 -6.63
C ASP A 3 11.83 57.98 -6.72
N TRP A 4 11.08 57.24 -5.89
CA TRP A 4 11.13 55.77 -5.87
C TRP A 4 10.46 55.14 -7.12
N ALA A 5 9.36 55.73 -7.60
CA ALA A 5 8.60 55.20 -8.73
C ALA A 5 9.37 55.24 -10.08
N LYS A 6 10.23 56.25 -10.29
CA LYS A 6 11.07 56.33 -11.52
C LYS A 6 12.20 55.31 -11.53
N ARG A 7 12.78 54.97 -10.37
CA ARG A 7 13.82 53.93 -10.24
C ARG A 7 13.26 52.52 -10.47
N MET A 8 12.06 52.25 -9.96
CA MET A 8 11.36 50.97 -10.16
C MET A 8 11.04 50.72 -11.65
N ARG A 9 10.58 51.77 -12.35
CA ARG A 9 10.19 51.69 -13.76
C ARG A 9 11.38 51.46 -14.71
N ARG A 10 12.57 51.95 -14.37
CA ARG A 10 13.81 51.72 -15.12
C ARG A 10 14.36 50.30 -14.95
N ARG A 11 14.19 49.68 -13.78
CA ARG A 11 14.63 48.29 -13.53
C ARG A 11 13.73 47.26 -14.22
N LEU A 12 12.44 47.55 -14.36
CA LEU A 12 11.51 46.71 -15.10
C LEU A 12 11.68 46.84 -16.63
N SER A 13 12.10 48.00 -17.14
CA SER A 13 12.43 48.16 -18.57
C SER A 13 13.76 47.52 -18.97
N ASP A 14 14.70 47.37 -18.04
CA ASP A 14 15.98 46.65 -18.27
C ASP A 14 15.79 45.13 -18.28
N ALA A 15 14.89 44.60 -17.44
CA ALA A 15 14.56 43.19 -17.42
C ALA A 15 13.92 42.67 -18.73
N GLY A 16 13.36 43.56 -19.56
CA GLY A 16 12.81 43.23 -20.89
C GLY A 16 13.83 43.28 -22.03
N ALA A 17 15.02 43.85 -21.83
CA ALA A 17 16.09 43.95 -22.84
C ALA A 17 17.12 42.80 -22.74
N ASP A 18 17.02 41.97 -21.70
CA ASP A 18 18.00 40.94 -21.37
C ASP A 18 17.69 39.63 -22.13
N ARG A 19 18.31 39.44 -23.30
CA ARG A 19 18.18 38.22 -24.14
C ARG A 19 18.62 36.94 -23.42
N SER A 20 19.41 37.09 -22.37
CA SER A 20 19.90 36.01 -21.50
C SER A 20 18.76 35.25 -20.80
N GLY A 21 17.61 35.91 -20.57
CA GLY A 21 16.42 35.30 -19.95
C GLY A 21 15.57 34.46 -20.91
N SER A 22 15.62 34.73 -22.22
CA SER A 22 14.81 34.01 -23.24
C SER A 22 15.15 32.52 -23.28
N THR A 23 16.45 32.20 -23.21
CA THR A 23 16.95 30.82 -23.26
C THR A 23 16.57 30.03 -22.00
N ALA A 24 16.52 30.69 -20.83
CA ALA A 24 16.08 30.07 -19.59
C ALA A 24 14.58 29.73 -19.62
N VAL A 25 13.75 30.61 -20.20
CA VAL A 25 12.31 30.36 -20.37
C VAL A 25 12.07 29.21 -21.35
N GLU A 26 12.74 29.21 -22.51
CA GLU A 26 12.63 28.13 -23.50
C GLU A 26 13.03 26.76 -22.93
N PHE A 27 14.11 26.71 -22.14
CA PHE A 27 14.55 25.48 -21.49
C PHE A 27 13.58 25.03 -20.40
N SER A 28 13.05 25.94 -19.58
CA SER A 28 12.08 25.59 -18.54
C SER A 28 10.79 24.98 -19.11
N LEU A 29 10.39 25.40 -20.31
CA LEU A 29 9.22 24.85 -21.01
C LEU A 29 9.40 23.39 -21.43
N LEU A 30 10.65 22.94 -21.65
CA LEU A 30 10.99 21.55 -21.98
C LEU A 30 11.26 20.70 -20.73
N VAL A 31 11.90 21.29 -19.71
CA VAL A 31 12.21 20.59 -18.46
C VAL A 31 10.95 20.24 -17.69
N ALA A 32 9.94 21.13 -17.67
CA ALA A 32 8.69 20.88 -16.97
C ALA A 32 7.97 19.58 -17.40
N PRO A 33 7.66 19.35 -18.70
CA PRO A 33 7.05 18.10 -19.14
C PRO A 33 7.98 16.89 -19.00
N PHE A 34 9.29 17.05 -19.16
CA PHE A 34 10.25 15.96 -18.94
C PHE A 34 10.26 15.48 -17.48
N MET A 35 10.33 16.41 -16.52
CA MET A 35 10.29 16.10 -15.09
C MET A 35 8.95 15.48 -14.69
N MET A 36 7.84 15.94 -15.28
CA MET A 36 6.52 15.35 -15.09
C MET A 36 6.50 13.86 -15.51
N LEU A 37 7.03 13.55 -16.69
CA LEU A 37 7.11 12.18 -17.18
C LEU A 37 8.02 11.31 -16.31
N MET A 38 9.18 11.83 -15.90
CA MET A 38 10.11 11.11 -15.02
C MET A 38 9.49 10.79 -13.66
N MET A 39 8.79 11.75 -13.05
CA MET A 39 8.10 11.50 -11.78
C MET A 39 6.92 10.53 -11.97
N SER A 40 6.22 10.61 -13.10
CA SER A 40 5.15 9.65 -13.42
C SER A 40 5.67 8.21 -13.55
N THR A 41 6.82 7.98 -14.21
CA THR A 41 7.39 6.63 -14.31
C THR A 41 7.92 6.12 -12.96
N PHE A 42 8.51 7.02 -12.16
CA PHE A 42 8.92 6.70 -10.79
C PHE A 42 7.73 6.28 -9.92
N GLU A 43 6.62 7.02 -9.96
CA GLU A 43 5.41 6.71 -9.20
C GLU A 43 4.81 5.35 -9.59
N VAL A 44 4.81 5.00 -10.88
CA VAL A 44 4.38 3.67 -11.33
C VAL A 44 5.30 2.58 -10.79
N GLY A 45 6.63 2.78 -10.85
CA GLY A 45 7.59 1.84 -10.28
C GLY A 45 7.40 1.64 -8.76
N TRP A 46 7.19 2.74 -8.04
CA TRP A 46 6.94 2.71 -6.61
C TRP A 46 5.62 2.02 -6.25
N PHE A 47 4.56 2.23 -7.04
CA PHE A 47 3.29 1.52 -6.89
C PHE A 47 3.47 0.00 -7.05
N TYR A 48 4.18 -0.45 -8.08
CA TYR A 48 4.43 -1.90 -8.26
C TYR A 48 5.32 -2.47 -7.16
N PHE A 49 6.27 -1.69 -6.65
CA PHE A 49 7.06 -2.07 -5.49
C PHE A 49 6.17 -2.29 -4.26
N ALA A 50 5.23 -1.38 -3.98
CA ALA A 50 4.26 -1.55 -2.89
C ALA A 50 3.41 -2.82 -3.07
N ASN A 51 2.92 -3.10 -4.28
CA ASN A 51 2.16 -4.34 -4.55
C ASN A 51 3.00 -5.59 -4.27
N ALA A 52 4.23 -5.63 -4.80
CA ALA A 52 5.12 -6.77 -4.59
C ALA A 52 5.44 -6.98 -3.10
N GLN A 53 5.59 -5.90 -2.33
CA GLN A 53 5.80 -5.98 -0.89
C GLN A 53 4.54 -6.45 -0.15
N THR A 54 3.33 -6.05 -0.56
CA THR A 54 2.06 -6.58 -0.01
C THR A 54 1.93 -8.08 -0.24
N ASP A 55 2.26 -8.57 -1.44
CA ASP A 55 2.26 -10.02 -1.73
C ASP A 55 3.31 -10.77 -0.91
N ALA A 56 4.52 -10.22 -0.79
CA ALA A 56 5.59 -10.82 0.01
C ALA A 56 5.20 -10.90 1.50
N ALA A 57 4.62 -9.83 2.05
CA ALA A 57 4.10 -9.80 3.42
C ALA A 57 3.01 -10.86 3.62
N THR A 58 2.09 -11.00 2.65
CA THR A 58 1.03 -12.02 2.71
C THR A 58 1.60 -13.43 2.74
N ILE A 59 2.64 -13.71 1.93
CA ILE A 59 3.30 -15.01 1.93
C ILE A 59 4.00 -15.28 3.26
N GLU A 60 4.72 -14.32 3.83
CA GLU A 60 5.44 -14.51 5.09
C GLU A 60 4.47 -14.66 6.27
N ALA A 61 3.43 -13.83 6.35
CA ALA A 61 2.33 -13.96 7.30
C ALA A 61 1.67 -15.35 7.21
N SER A 62 1.44 -15.84 5.99
CA SER A 62 0.90 -17.18 5.77
C SER A 62 1.83 -18.29 6.25
N ARG A 63 3.15 -18.11 6.19
CA ARG A 63 4.11 -19.10 6.69
C ARG A 63 4.07 -19.22 8.21
N LEU A 64 3.90 -18.12 8.93
CA LEU A 64 3.73 -18.13 10.38
C LEU A 64 2.57 -19.06 10.78
N ILE A 65 1.43 -18.96 10.08
CA ILE A 65 0.27 -19.81 10.33
C ILE A 65 0.47 -21.23 9.79
N ARG A 66 0.98 -21.37 8.56
CA ARG A 66 1.17 -22.68 7.91
C ARG A 66 2.06 -23.61 8.71
N THR A 67 3.10 -23.06 9.33
CA THR A 67 4.10 -23.82 10.10
C THR A 67 3.73 -23.98 11.57
N GLY A 68 2.60 -23.42 12.02
CA GLY A 68 2.16 -23.50 13.41
C GLY A 68 2.75 -22.44 14.34
N GLN A 69 3.63 -21.55 13.87
CA GLN A 69 4.31 -20.56 14.73
C GLN A 69 3.33 -19.60 15.40
N ALA A 70 2.31 -19.14 14.68
CA ALA A 70 1.27 -18.28 15.26
C ALA A 70 0.43 -19.03 16.31
N GLN A 71 0.11 -20.30 16.05
CA GLN A 71 -0.70 -21.14 16.94
C GLN A 71 0.08 -21.56 18.20
N GLU A 72 1.34 -21.98 18.05
CA GLU A 72 2.22 -22.36 19.16
C GLU A 72 2.63 -21.15 20.01
N GLY A 73 2.80 -19.98 19.37
CA GLY A 73 3.02 -18.69 20.04
C GLY A 73 1.79 -18.14 20.75
N GLY A 74 0.59 -18.66 20.44
CA GLY A 74 -0.67 -18.21 21.03
C GLY A 74 -1.14 -16.84 20.51
N PHE A 75 -0.73 -16.45 19.31
CA PHE A 75 -1.01 -15.13 18.76
C PHE A 75 -2.51 -14.89 18.61
N ASP A 76 -3.01 -13.85 19.25
CA ASP A 76 -4.32 -13.27 18.92
C ASP A 76 -4.26 -12.42 17.64
N LYS A 77 -5.39 -11.81 17.26
CA LYS A 77 -5.51 -11.04 16.00
C LYS A 77 -4.56 -9.84 16.02
N GLU A 78 -4.46 -9.17 17.17
CA GLU A 78 -3.64 -7.99 17.39
C GLU A 78 -2.15 -8.34 17.38
N GLU A 79 -1.75 -9.43 18.03
CA GLU A 79 -0.37 -9.93 18.02
C GLU A 79 0.05 -10.37 16.62
N PHE A 80 -0.82 -11.06 15.89
CA PHE A 80 -0.55 -11.43 14.51
C PHE A 80 -0.41 -10.20 13.61
N PHE A 81 -1.26 -9.19 13.79
CA PHE A 81 -1.15 -7.93 13.08
C PHE A 81 0.19 -7.22 13.35
N ALA A 82 0.65 -7.23 14.61
CA ALA A 82 1.92 -6.65 15.01
C ALA A 82 3.14 -7.33 14.34
N GLU A 83 3.05 -8.62 14.02
CA GLU A 83 4.08 -9.34 13.26
C GLU A 83 4.06 -9.01 11.76
N VAL A 84 2.89 -8.66 11.22
CA VAL A 84 2.71 -8.36 9.79
C VAL A 84 3.02 -6.89 9.46
N CYS A 85 2.68 -5.96 10.35
CA CYS A 85 2.83 -4.52 10.11
C CYS A 85 4.25 -4.08 9.71
N PRO A 86 5.35 -4.56 10.32
CA PRO A 86 6.71 -4.13 9.98
C PRO A 86 7.12 -4.37 8.53
N TYR A 87 6.42 -5.24 7.79
CA TYR A 87 6.67 -5.45 6.37
C TYR A 87 6.09 -4.34 5.48
N LEU A 88 5.13 -3.56 5.98
CA LEU A 88 4.30 -2.62 5.21
C LEU A 88 4.24 -1.20 5.78
N ASP A 89 4.78 -0.97 6.99
CA ASP A 89 4.82 0.32 7.68
C ASP A 89 5.44 1.47 6.84
N VAL A 90 6.36 1.13 5.93
CA VAL A 90 6.99 2.07 5.00
C VAL A 90 5.98 2.75 4.06
N PHE A 91 4.80 2.15 3.86
CA PHE A 91 3.76 2.68 2.98
C PHE A 91 2.64 3.43 3.71
N GLY A 92 2.65 3.45 5.04
CA GLY A 92 1.65 4.13 5.86
C GLY A 92 1.55 3.57 7.26
N ASP A 93 0.78 4.26 8.10
CA ASP A 93 0.43 3.73 9.42
C ASP A 93 -0.46 2.49 9.26
N CYS A 94 0.03 1.33 9.71
CA CYS A 94 -0.69 0.08 9.57
C CYS A 94 -2.07 0.16 10.22
N ASP A 95 -2.18 0.78 11.39
CA ASP A 95 -3.43 0.82 12.15
C ASP A 95 -4.56 1.50 11.38
N GLU A 96 -4.22 2.45 10.48
CA GLU A 96 -5.18 3.17 9.64
C GLU A 96 -5.30 2.62 8.22
N THR A 97 -4.35 1.78 7.78
CA THR A 97 -4.22 1.43 6.35
C THR A 97 -4.22 -0.06 6.06
N LEU A 98 -3.98 -0.91 7.06
CA LEU A 98 -3.82 -2.35 6.89
C LEU A 98 -5.01 -3.08 7.52
N THR A 99 -5.56 -4.05 6.80
CA THR A 99 -6.46 -5.05 7.35
C THR A 99 -5.93 -6.44 7.06
N VAL A 100 -6.15 -7.34 8.02
CA VAL A 100 -5.72 -8.73 7.94
C VAL A 100 -6.89 -9.62 8.29
N GLU A 101 -7.13 -10.62 7.44
CA GLU A 101 -8.15 -11.64 7.64
C GLU A 101 -7.49 -13.00 7.53
N VAL A 102 -7.81 -13.87 8.48
CA VAL A 102 -7.37 -15.26 8.50
C VAL A 102 -8.61 -16.11 8.74
N ASP A 103 -8.94 -16.97 7.79
CA ASP A 103 -10.15 -17.77 7.85
C ASP A 103 -9.88 -19.23 7.48
N THR A 104 -10.62 -20.15 8.11
CA THR A 104 -10.46 -21.59 7.90
C THR A 104 -11.66 -22.19 7.20
N PHE A 105 -11.39 -23.22 6.39
CA PHE A 105 -12.39 -23.87 5.56
C PHE A 105 -12.32 -25.37 5.74
N ALA A 106 -13.49 -26.04 5.74
CA ALA A 106 -13.54 -27.49 5.87
C ALA A 106 -13.10 -28.19 4.56
N SER A 107 -13.24 -27.51 3.42
CA SER A 107 -12.83 -28.05 2.11
C SER A 107 -12.46 -26.95 1.10
N PHE A 108 -11.67 -27.31 0.08
CA PHE A 108 -11.40 -26.41 -1.05
C PHE A 108 -12.65 -26.07 -1.86
N ALA A 109 -13.68 -26.90 -1.83
CA ALA A 109 -14.95 -26.64 -2.51
C ALA A 109 -15.76 -25.53 -1.80
N GLU A 110 -15.77 -25.54 -0.47
CA GLU A 110 -16.36 -24.48 0.36
C GLU A 110 -15.63 -23.16 0.14
N LEU A 111 -14.30 -23.18 0.21
CA LEU A 111 -13.45 -22.02 -0.07
C LEU A 111 -13.69 -21.45 -1.48
N ALA A 112 -13.84 -22.31 -2.50
CA ALA A 112 -14.11 -21.87 -3.87
C ALA A 112 -15.53 -21.31 -4.06
N ALA A 113 -16.46 -21.67 -3.18
CA ALA A 113 -17.82 -21.13 -3.16
C ALA A 113 -17.93 -19.81 -2.38
N ASP A 114 -16.93 -19.49 -1.55
CA ASP A 114 -16.88 -18.23 -0.82
C ASP A 114 -16.55 -17.06 -1.77
N THR A 115 -17.51 -16.15 -1.91
CA THR A 115 -17.40 -14.93 -2.72
C THR A 115 -17.32 -13.66 -1.88
N ALA A 116 -17.00 -13.76 -0.59
CA ALA A 116 -16.86 -12.62 0.29
C ALA A 116 -15.85 -11.61 -0.29
N PRO A 117 -16.20 -10.31 -0.37
CA PRO A 117 -15.27 -9.29 -0.85
C PRO A 117 -14.07 -9.15 0.10
N VAL A 118 -12.97 -8.59 -0.42
CA VAL A 118 -11.83 -8.22 0.43
C VAL A 118 -12.17 -6.91 1.15
N ILE A 119 -12.15 -6.93 2.48
CA ILE A 119 -12.38 -5.77 3.33
C ILE A 119 -11.06 -5.05 3.59
N CYS A 120 -11.05 -3.74 3.41
CA CYS A 120 -9.90 -2.86 3.56
C CYS A 120 -10.19 -1.77 4.61
N ALA A 121 -9.16 -1.06 5.08
CA ALA A 121 -9.29 -0.04 6.13
C ALA A 121 -10.20 1.16 5.79
N ASN A 122 -10.71 1.26 4.55
CA ASN A 122 -11.66 2.29 4.14
C ASN A 122 -13.10 1.79 3.94
N ASP A 123 -13.37 0.53 4.29
CA ASP A 123 -14.73 -0.05 4.34
C ASP A 123 -15.40 0.29 5.69
N GLU A 124 -16.63 -0.20 5.91
CA GLU A 124 -17.39 0.11 7.12
C GLU A 124 -16.74 -0.50 8.38
N THR A 125 -16.78 0.22 9.50
CA THR A 125 -16.13 -0.23 10.76
C THR A 125 -16.63 -1.60 11.21
N ASP A 126 -17.95 -1.83 11.10
CA ASP A 126 -18.56 -3.11 11.46
C ASP A 126 -18.01 -4.28 10.61
N GLU A 127 -17.67 -4.04 9.33
CA GLU A 127 -17.07 -5.05 8.44
C GLU A 127 -15.61 -5.32 8.81
N ILE A 128 -14.85 -4.29 9.18
CA ILE A 128 -13.45 -4.40 9.60
C ILE A 128 -13.34 -5.16 10.93
N GLU A 129 -14.22 -4.84 11.89
CA GLU A 129 -14.29 -5.52 13.18
C GLU A 129 -14.72 -6.99 13.03
N ALA A 130 -15.60 -7.28 12.06
CA ALA A 130 -16.04 -8.64 11.74
C ALA A 130 -15.02 -9.51 10.99
N LEU A 131 -13.85 -8.97 10.62
CA LEU A 131 -12.79 -9.75 9.97
C LEU A 131 -12.36 -10.94 10.84
N ALA A 132 -12.48 -12.13 10.28
CA ALA A 132 -12.12 -13.37 10.95
C ALA A 132 -10.62 -13.45 11.26
N TYR A 133 -10.32 -14.05 12.40
CA TYR A 133 -8.98 -14.52 12.74
C TYR A 133 -9.10 -15.93 13.33
N ASP A 134 -9.02 -16.91 12.45
CA ASP A 134 -8.90 -18.32 12.79
C ASP A 134 -7.68 -18.90 12.06
N PRO A 135 -6.53 -19.09 12.73
CA PRO A 135 -5.36 -19.70 12.11
C PRO A 135 -5.51 -21.21 11.89
N GLY A 136 -6.58 -21.83 12.40
CA GLY A 136 -6.84 -23.26 12.28
C GLY A 136 -5.82 -24.15 12.98
N GLN A 137 -6.01 -25.45 12.81
CA GLN A 137 -5.19 -26.49 13.44
C GLN A 137 -4.35 -27.23 12.37
N ASP A 138 -3.64 -28.27 12.79
CA ASP A 138 -2.97 -29.21 11.89
C ASP A 138 -3.87 -29.62 10.71
N ASN A 139 -3.34 -29.53 9.50
CA ASN A 139 -4.04 -29.92 8.27
C ASN A 139 -5.32 -29.13 7.95
N SER A 140 -5.63 -28.04 8.64
CA SER A 140 -6.70 -27.11 8.25
C SER A 140 -6.38 -26.43 6.93
N ILE A 141 -7.41 -26.15 6.13
CA ILE A 141 -7.29 -25.29 4.94
C ILE A 141 -7.53 -23.86 5.40
N VAL A 142 -6.57 -22.98 5.13
CA VAL A 142 -6.58 -21.60 5.60
C VAL A 142 -6.42 -20.66 4.43
N ARG A 143 -7.17 -19.56 4.45
CA ARG A 143 -6.97 -18.40 3.57
C ARG A 143 -6.51 -17.22 4.42
N VAL A 144 -5.43 -16.60 4.00
CA VAL A 144 -4.96 -15.31 4.54
C VAL A 144 -5.18 -14.25 3.48
N ARG A 145 -5.85 -13.16 3.86
CA ARG A 145 -6.02 -11.97 3.03
C ARG A 145 -5.46 -10.76 3.75
N ILE A 146 -4.67 -9.97 3.05
CA ILE A 146 -4.15 -8.70 3.55
C ILE A 146 -4.59 -7.62 2.58
N CYS A 147 -5.18 -6.53 3.08
CA CYS A 147 -5.42 -5.33 2.29
C CYS A 147 -4.67 -4.13 2.86
N LEU A 148 -3.84 -3.52 2.01
CA LEU A 148 -3.12 -2.28 2.27
C LEU A 148 -3.77 -1.13 1.48
N LEU A 149 -4.16 -0.08 2.20
CA LEU A 149 -4.69 1.15 1.62
C LEU A 149 -3.55 2.13 1.29
N TYR A 150 -2.95 1.93 0.12
CA TYR A 150 -1.82 2.71 -0.37
C TYR A 150 -2.23 4.14 -0.78
N LYS A 151 -1.51 5.15 -0.30
CA LYS A 151 -1.67 6.56 -0.70
C LYS A 151 -0.71 6.91 -1.84
N THR A 152 -1.24 7.40 -2.96
CA THR A 152 -0.40 7.80 -4.11
C THR A 152 0.46 9.01 -3.75
N LEU A 153 1.72 9.02 -4.20
CA LEU A 153 2.67 10.10 -3.93
C LEU A 153 2.21 11.42 -4.54
N ASN A 154 1.54 11.35 -5.69
CA ASN A 154 1.22 12.54 -6.46
C ASN A 154 -0.20 12.47 -7.04
N PRO A 155 -1.22 12.73 -6.21
CA PRO A 155 -2.62 12.64 -6.62
C PRO A 155 -3.04 13.70 -7.66
N THR A 156 -2.21 14.70 -7.94
CA THR A 156 -2.57 15.89 -8.76
C THR A 156 -1.78 15.99 -10.08
N ILE A 157 -0.55 15.47 -10.15
CA ILE A 157 0.36 15.67 -11.29
C ILE A 157 0.67 14.29 -11.91
N GLY A 158 -0.30 13.65 -12.54
CA GLY A 158 -0.08 12.34 -13.17
C GLY A 158 -1.36 11.60 -13.51
N VAL A 159 -1.24 10.48 -14.24
CA VAL A 159 -2.32 9.51 -14.47
C VAL A 159 -2.98 9.23 -13.12
N ASN A 160 -4.24 9.66 -12.95
CA ASN A 160 -4.99 9.38 -11.74
C ASN A 160 -5.23 7.86 -11.69
N VAL A 161 -4.24 7.18 -11.12
CA VAL A 161 -4.35 5.82 -10.68
C VAL A 161 -4.85 5.87 -9.26
N SER A 162 -5.92 6.58 -8.91
CA SER A 162 -6.67 6.28 -7.68
C SER A 162 -7.89 5.42 -8.05
N ASN A 163 -8.24 4.43 -7.21
CA ASN A 163 -9.44 3.60 -7.41
C ASN A 163 -10.46 3.83 -6.28
N VAL A 164 -10.15 4.73 -5.35
CA VAL A 164 -10.93 5.05 -4.16
C VAL A 164 -10.86 6.57 -3.93
N ALA A 165 -11.92 7.13 -3.34
CA ALA A 165 -11.95 8.53 -2.94
C ALA A 165 -10.72 8.91 -2.09
N GLY A 166 -10.17 10.12 -2.30
CA GLY A 166 -9.06 10.65 -1.50
C GLY A 166 -7.65 10.32 -2.01
N GLY A 167 -7.49 9.84 -3.25
CA GLY A 167 -6.16 9.55 -3.83
C GLY A 167 -5.51 8.28 -3.27
N LYS A 168 -6.32 7.33 -2.80
CA LYS A 168 -5.87 6.04 -2.27
C LYS A 168 -6.15 4.91 -3.26
N ARG A 169 -5.41 3.81 -3.14
CA ARG A 169 -5.64 2.55 -3.85
C ARG A 169 -5.60 1.39 -2.88
N ARG A 170 -6.47 0.40 -3.11
CA ARG A 170 -6.42 -0.89 -2.42
C ARG A 170 -5.37 -1.77 -3.11
N LEU A 171 -4.36 -2.19 -2.37
CA LEU A 171 -3.47 -3.29 -2.73
C LEU A 171 -3.86 -4.46 -1.85
N TYR A 172 -4.05 -5.65 -2.41
CA TYR A 172 -4.37 -6.80 -1.58
C TYR A 172 -3.67 -8.05 -2.08
N GLY A 173 -3.22 -8.86 -1.13
CA GLY A 173 -2.69 -10.19 -1.35
C GLY A 173 -3.65 -11.22 -0.76
N SER A 174 -3.77 -12.37 -1.42
CA SER A 174 -4.54 -13.52 -0.92
C SER A 174 -3.72 -14.78 -1.12
N TYR A 175 -3.57 -15.57 -0.06
CA TYR A 175 -2.83 -16.81 -0.09
C TYR A 175 -3.63 -17.92 0.58
N ILE A 176 -3.74 -19.06 -0.10
CA ILE A 176 -4.51 -20.22 0.33
C ILE A 176 -3.54 -21.40 0.49
N PHE A 177 -3.61 -22.08 1.62
CA PHE A 177 -2.72 -23.18 1.92
C PHE A 177 -3.37 -24.17 2.89
N ARG A 178 -2.65 -25.26 3.16
CA ARG A 178 -2.98 -26.21 4.20
C ARG A 178 -1.90 -26.17 5.28
N ASN A 179 -2.30 -26.09 6.54
CA ASN A 179 -1.38 -26.12 7.66
C ASN A 179 -0.59 -27.43 7.69
N GLU A 180 0.69 -27.31 8.03
CA GLU A 180 1.56 -28.46 8.25
C GLU A 180 1.12 -29.21 9.51
N PRO A 181 1.45 -30.51 9.64
CA PRO A 181 1.22 -31.25 10.88
C PRO A 181 2.28 -30.89 11.92
N TYR A 182 2.24 -29.66 12.45
CA TYR A 182 3.27 -29.13 13.34
C TYR A 182 3.27 -29.81 14.72
N SER A 183 2.10 -30.22 15.22
CA SER A 183 2.00 -30.95 16.51
C SER A 183 2.77 -32.28 16.54
N LYS A 184 3.00 -32.91 15.37
CA LYS A 184 3.73 -34.17 15.27
C LYS A 184 5.26 -33.98 15.27
N ASN A 185 5.74 -32.79 14.94
CA ASN A 185 7.16 -32.48 14.88
C ASN A 185 7.74 -32.03 16.24
N ASN A 186 6.90 -31.67 17.21
CA ASN A 186 7.32 -31.24 18.56
C ASN A 186 7.57 -32.42 19.53
N ASN A 187 7.10 -33.62 19.18
CA ASN A 187 7.10 -34.80 20.04
C ASN A 187 8.33 -35.72 19.86
N SER A 188 9.49 -35.17 19.50
CA SER A 188 10.77 -35.88 19.31
C SER A 188 11.81 -35.51 20.35
#